data_AF-A0AAW0LES7-F1
#
_entry.id   AF-A0AAW0LES7-F1
#
_cell.length_a   1.000
_cell.length_b   1.000
_cell.length_c   1.000
_cell.angle_alpha   90.00
_cell.angle_beta   90.00
_cell.angle_gamma   90.00
#
_symmetry.space_group_name_H-M   'P 1'
#
loop_
_entity.id
_entity.type
_entity.pdbx_description
1 polymer ?
#
loop_
_entity_poly.entity_id
_entity_poly.type
_entity_poly.pdbx_seq_one_letter_code
_entity_poly.pdbx_strand_id
1 'polypeptide(L)'
;MEKTLSFQLQPPTYGNLITILSIDGGGVRGIIPATILAFLESQLQEFDGEDARLADYFDVIAGTSTSGLVTSMLTAPDENNRPLFAAKDIKPFYLEHCLKIFPQKR
;
A
#
# COMPACT_ATOMS: atom_id res chain seq x y z
N MET A 1 24.78 23.18 -22.60
CA MET A 1 24.27 21.81 -22.74
C MET A 1 23.49 21.49 -21.48
N GLU A 2 22.18 21.74 -21.51
CA GLU A 2 21.28 21.28 -20.45
C GLU A 2 21.10 19.77 -20.61
N LYS A 3 21.52 19.00 -19.62
CA LYS A 3 21.17 17.58 -19.54
C LYS A 3 19.68 17.52 -19.23
N THR A 4 18.85 17.31 -20.26
CA THR A 4 17.47 16.89 -20.07
C THR A 4 17.52 15.62 -19.23
N LEU A 5 17.16 15.70 -17.96
CA LEU A 5 16.90 14.55 -17.11
C LEU A 5 15.71 13.83 -17.73
N SER A 6 15.98 12.92 -18.67
CA SER A 6 15.00 11.93 -19.08
C SER A 6 14.73 11.08 -17.85
N PHE A 7 13.62 11.36 -17.15
CA PHE A 7 13.04 10.41 -16.21
C PHE A 7 12.66 9.18 -17.02
N GLN A 8 13.60 8.25 -17.21
CA GLN A 8 13.27 6.92 -17.64
C GLN A 8 12.52 6.30 -16.46
N LEU A 9 11.20 6.15 -16.63
CA LEU A 9 10.40 5.34 -15.73
C LEU A 9 11.10 3.98 -15.59
N GLN A 10 11.21 3.48 -14.36
CA GLN A 10 11.73 2.14 -14.16
C GLN A 10 10.91 1.18 -15.00
N PRO A 11 11.55 0.23 -15.71
CA PRO A 11 10.83 -0.78 -16.47
C PRO A 11 9.94 -1.58 -15.50
N PRO A 12 8.82 -2.16 -15.97
CA PRO A 12 7.98 -3.00 -15.14
C PRO A 12 8.79 -4.05 -14.40
N THR A 13 8.48 -4.24 -13.12
CA THR A 13 9.12 -5.25 -12.28
C THR A 13 8.85 -6.66 -12.82
N TYR A 14 7.66 -6.87 -13.41
CA TYR A 14 7.26 -8.11 -14.06
C TYR A 14 6.57 -7.89 -15.41
N GLY A 15 7.06 -8.57 -16.46
CA GLY A 15 6.44 -8.56 -17.80
C GLY A 15 6.58 -7.23 -18.55
N ASN A 16 5.62 -6.94 -19.44
CA ASN A 16 5.64 -5.75 -20.31
C ASN A 16 4.61 -4.68 -19.91
N LEU A 17 3.91 -4.86 -18.77
CA LEU A 17 2.83 -3.98 -18.32
C LEU A 17 3.22 -3.30 -17.02
N ILE A 18 2.96 -1.99 -16.91
CA ILE A 18 3.12 -1.25 -15.67
C ILE A 18 1.87 -1.43 -14.82
N THR A 19 2.01 -1.88 -13.58
CA THR A 19 0.91 -2.08 -12.64
C THR A 19 0.84 -0.95 -11.61
N ILE A 20 -0.34 -0.35 -11.46
CA ILE A 20 -0.55 0.81 -10.59
C ILE A 20 -1.70 0.53 -9.62
N LEU A 21 -1.44 0.67 -8.32
CA LEU A 21 -2.44 0.68 -7.26
C LEU A 21 -2.64 2.11 -6.76
N SER A 22 -3.85 2.65 -6.89
CA SER A 22 -4.22 3.96 -6.36
C SER A 22 -5.30 3.82 -5.29
N ILE A 23 -5.10 4.45 -4.14
CA ILE A 23 -5.99 4.35 -2.98
C ILE A 23 -6.47 5.75 -2.59
N ASP A 24 -7.77 5.98 -2.75
CA ASP A 24 -8.40 7.25 -2.38
C ASP A 24 -8.34 7.53 -0.89
N GLY A 25 -8.20 8.80 -0.52
CA GLY A 25 -8.29 9.26 0.86
C GLY A 25 -9.72 9.17 1.40
N GLY A 26 -9.87 9.13 2.73
CA GLY A 26 -11.22 9.01 3.31
C GLY A 26 -11.32 9.18 4.82
N GLY A 27 -10.25 9.59 5.51
CA GLY A 27 -10.24 9.61 6.97
C GLY A 27 -10.41 8.19 7.50
N VAL A 28 -11.28 8.02 8.52
CA VAL A 28 -11.64 6.71 9.06
C VAL A 28 -12.21 5.73 8.01
N ARG A 29 -12.78 6.23 6.91
CA ARG A 29 -13.31 5.38 5.83
C ARG A 29 -12.23 4.61 5.08
N GLY A 30 -10.94 4.88 5.35
CA GLY A 30 -9.82 4.06 4.86
C GLY A 30 -9.92 2.58 5.25
N ILE A 31 -10.77 2.22 6.21
CA ILE A 31 -11.11 0.82 6.54
C ILE A 31 -11.77 0.06 5.37
N ILE A 32 -12.46 0.77 4.46
CA ILE A 32 -13.11 0.19 3.28
C ILE A 32 -12.06 -0.33 2.30
N PRO A 33 -11.15 0.51 1.75
CA PRO A 33 -10.09 0.00 0.89
C PRO A 33 -9.17 -0.97 1.63
N ALA A 34 -8.89 -0.78 2.92
CA ALA A 34 -8.09 -1.74 3.71
C ALA A 34 -8.67 -3.17 3.67
N THR A 35 -10.01 -3.30 3.72
CA THR A 35 -10.68 -4.60 3.63
C THR A 35 -10.52 -5.23 2.24
N ILE A 36 -10.64 -4.43 1.18
CA ILE A 36 -10.45 -4.89 -0.20
C ILE A 36 -9.00 -5.31 -0.44
N LEU A 37 -8.03 -4.52 0.05
CA LEU A 37 -6.61 -4.81 -0.08
C LEU A 37 -6.21 -6.09 0.67
N ALA A 38 -6.75 -6.30 1.88
CA ALA A 38 -6.52 -7.53 2.63
C ALA A 38 -7.01 -8.77 1.87
N PHE A 39 -8.18 -8.68 1.24
CA PHE A 39 -8.71 -9.76 0.41
C PHE A 39 -7.84 -9.98 -0.83
N LEU A 40 -7.48 -8.91 -1.55
CA LEU A 40 -6.61 -9.00 -2.73
C LEU A 40 -5.27 -9.67 -2.39
N GLU A 41 -4.61 -9.23 -1.31
CA GLU A 41 -3.35 -9.82 -0.88
C GLU A 41 -3.50 -11.29 -0.48
N SER A 42 -4.61 -11.67 0.19
CA SER A 42 -4.85 -13.08 0.51
C SER A 42 -5.03 -13.96 -0.73
N GLN A 43 -5.65 -13.44 -1.78
CA GLN A 43 -5.80 -14.18 -3.04
C GLN A 43 -4.44 -14.35 -3.73
N LEU A 44 -3.59 -13.33 -3.71
CA LEU A 44 -2.22 -13.44 -4.23
C LEU A 44 -1.39 -14.46 -3.43
N GLN A 45 -1.55 -14.48 -2.11
CA GLN A 45 -0.90 -15.46 -1.23
C GLN A 45 -1.36 -16.90 -1.47
N GLU A 46 -2.64 -17.11 -1.85
CA GLU A 46 -3.13 -18.43 -2.26
C GLU A 46 -2.45 -18.95 -3.53
N PHE A 47 -2.06 -18.05 -4.46
CA PHE A 47 -1.39 -18.44 -5.71
C PHE A 47 0.14 -18.57 -5.55
N ASP A 48 0.78 -17.62 -4.87
CA ASP A 48 2.24 -17.45 -4.91
C ASP A 48 2.92 -17.67 -3.55
N GLY A 49 2.16 -17.92 -2.48
CA GLY A 49 2.64 -18.25 -1.14
C GLY A 49 2.45 -17.14 -0.10
N GLU A 50 2.54 -17.51 1.19
CA GLU A 50 2.20 -16.64 2.33
C GLU A 50 3.05 -15.36 2.43
N ASP A 51 4.24 -15.35 1.84
CA ASP A 51 5.16 -14.21 1.83
C ASP A 51 4.87 -13.16 0.76
N ALA A 52 3.95 -13.45 -0.16
CA ALA A 52 3.50 -12.51 -1.18
C ALA A 52 2.87 -11.26 -0.54
N ARG A 53 3.25 -10.08 -1.04
CA ARG A 53 2.76 -8.78 -0.60
C ARG A 53 2.36 -7.94 -1.80
N LEU A 54 1.44 -6.98 -1.61
CA LEU A 54 1.01 -6.09 -2.71
C LEU A 54 2.18 -5.37 -3.39
N ALA A 55 3.24 -5.02 -2.65
CA ALA A 55 4.43 -4.37 -3.19
C ALA A 55 5.22 -5.23 -4.18
N ASP A 56 4.99 -6.55 -4.22
CA ASP A 56 5.64 -7.45 -5.20
C ASP A 56 4.99 -7.37 -6.58
N TYR A 57 3.71 -6.94 -6.64
CA TYR A 57 2.88 -6.97 -7.85
C TYR A 57 2.63 -5.60 -8.46
N PHE A 58 2.82 -4.53 -7.69
CA PHE A 58 2.54 -3.16 -8.12
C PHE A 58 3.81 -2.34 -8.24
N ASP A 59 4.15 -1.91 -9.46
CA ASP A 59 5.28 -1.03 -9.73
C ASP A 59 5.11 0.35 -9.06
N VAL A 60 3.86 0.79 -8.95
CA VAL A 60 3.50 2.06 -8.31
C VAL A 60 2.34 1.84 -7.35
N ILE A 61 2.53 2.27 -6.10
CA ILE A 61 1.46 2.37 -5.10
C ILE A 61 1.33 3.83 -4.69
N ALA A 62 0.14 4.40 -4.89
CA ALA A 62 -0.17 5.78 -4.57
C ALA A 62 -1.37 5.86 -3.61
N GLY A 63 -1.32 6.82 -2.70
CA GLY A 63 -2.40 7.07 -1.75
C GLY A 63 -2.40 8.51 -1.27
N THR A 64 -3.59 9.10 -1.13
CA THR A 64 -3.75 10.49 -0.66
C THR A 64 -4.33 10.54 0.75
N SER A 65 -3.85 11.46 1.59
CA SER A 65 -4.31 11.63 2.98
C SER A 65 -4.10 10.36 3.82
N THR A 66 -5.12 9.84 4.50
CA THR A 66 -5.03 8.59 5.29
C THR A 66 -4.52 7.42 4.48
N SER A 67 -4.82 7.38 3.18
CA SER A 67 -4.34 6.31 2.31
C SER A 67 -2.87 6.47 1.93
N GLY A 68 -2.28 7.67 2.07
CA GLY A 68 -0.82 7.84 2.00
C GLY A 68 -0.09 7.19 3.19
N LEU A 69 -0.73 7.16 4.37
CA LEU A 69 -0.23 6.37 5.50
C LEU A 69 -0.31 4.87 5.19
N VAL A 70 -1.43 4.41 4.62
CA VAL A 70 -1.60 3.01 4.18
C VAL A 70 -0.54 2.64 3.14
N THR A 71 -0.33 3.47 2.12
CA THR A 71 0.75 3.29 1.14
C THR A 71 2.10 3.16 1.81
N SER A 72 2.41 4.02 2.80
CA SER A 72 3.67 3.94 3.54
C SER A 72 3.79 2.62 4.33
N MET A 73 2.72 2.17 4.98
CA MET A 73 2.70 0.89 5.71
C MET A 73 2.96 -0.31 4.77
N LEU A 74 2.40 -0.28 3.56
CA LEU A 74 2.52 -1.36 2.57
C LEU A 74 3.84 -1.34 1.78
N THR A 75 4.66 -0.30 1.90
CA THR A 75 5.87 -0.12 1.07
C THR A 75 7.15 0.18 1.85
N ALA A 76 7.04 0.64 3.10
CA ALA A 76 8.21 0.86 3.94
C ALA A 76 8.90 -0.48 4.24
N PRO A 77 10.22 -0.59 3.97
CA PRO A 77 10.95 -1.83 4.20
C PRO A 77 11.22 -2.06 5.69
N ASP A 78 11.15 -3.33 6.11
CA ASP A 78 11.67 -3.83 7.37
C ASP A 78 13.17 -4.19 7.27
N GLU A 79 13.73 -4.81 8.31
CA GLU A 79 15.14 -5.24 8.34
C GLU A 79 15.50 -6.27 7.26
N ASN A 80 14.51 -6.98 6.71
CA ASN A 80 14.67 -7.96 5.64
C ASN A 80 14.33 -7.39 4.25
N ASN A 81 14.17 -6.06 4.14
CA ASN A 81 13.78 -5.37 2.91
C ASN A 81 12.42 -5.85 2.36
N ARG A 82 11.49 -6.21 3.24
CA ARG A 82 10.09 -6.56 2.93
C ARG A 82 9.14 -5.49 3.49
N PRO A 83 7.91 -5.36 2.95
CA PRO A 83 6.91 -4.47 3.53
C PRO A 83 6.69 -4.72 5.02
N LEU A 84 6.78 -3.65 5.82
CA LEU A 84 6.64 -3.69 7.28
C LEU A 84 5.26 -4.20 7.72
N PHE A 85 4.23 -3.98 6.91
CA PHE A 85 2.86 -4.45 7.16
C PHE A 85 2.34 -5.27 5.99
N ALA A 86 1.57 -6.32 6.28
CA ALA A 86 0.70 -6.96 5.31
C ALA A 86 -0.63 -6.20 5.20
N ALA A 87 -1.36 -6.33 4.08
CA ALA A 87 -2.63 -5.62 3.91
C ALA A 87 -3.68 -5.98 4.97
N LYS A 88 -3.63 -7.20 5.52
CA LYS A 88 -4.51 -7.63 6.62
C LYS A 88 -4.30 -6.82 7.91
N ASP A 89 -3.14 -6.19 8.10
CA ASP A 89 -2.79 -5.45 9.31
C ASP A 89 -3.33 -4.00 9.30
N ILE A 90 -3.71 -3.49 8.13
CA ILE A 90 -4.19 -2.11 7.95
C ILE A 90 -5.53 -1.89 8.66
N LYS A 91 -6.45 -2.86 8.59
CA LYS A 91 -7.75 -2.76 9.29
C LYS A 91 -7.57 -2.73 10.82
N PRO A 92 -6.81 -3.65 11.45
CA PRO A 92 -6.44 -3.55 12.87
C PRO A 92 -5.84 -2.19 13.25
N PHE A 93 -4.92 -1.65 12.44
CA PHE A 93 -4.34 -0.33 12.68
C PHE A 93 -5.42 0.77 12.78
N TYR A 94 -6.39 0.79 11.85
CA TYR A 94 -7.50 1.73 11.95
C TYR A 94 -8.32 1.52 13.23
N LEU A 95 -8.66 0.28 13.58
CA LEU A 95 -9.46 0.00 14.78
C LEU A 95 -8.76 0.42 16.07
N GLU A 96 -7.45 0.21 16.17
CA GLU A 96 -6.66 0.56 17.35
C GLU A 96 -6.44 2.07 17.48
N HIS A 97 -6.10 2.74 16.38
CA HIS A 97 -5.62 4.12 16.43
C HIS A 97 -6.70 5.16 16.06
N CYS A 98 -7.85 4.78 15.51
CA CYS A 98 -8.85 5.72 15.01
C CYS A 98 -9.28 6.75 16.06
N LEU A 99 -9.53 6.35 17.31
CA LEU A 99 -9.98 7.29 18.35
C LEU A 99 -8.87 8.25 18.81
N LYS A 100 -7.59 7.85 18.65
CA LYS A 100 -6.43 8.71 18.95
C LYS A 100 -6.16 9.69 17.80
N ILE A 101 -6.31 9.24 16.56
CA ILE A 101 -6.10 10.04 15.34
C ILE A 101 -7.27 11.00 15.11
N PHE A 102 -8.50 10.56 15.35
CA PHE A 102 -9.74 11.31 15.18
C PHE A 102 -10.47 11.46 16.53
N PRO A 103 -9.89 12.20 17.50
CA PRO A 103 -10.50 12.37 18.81
C PRO A 103 -11.84 13.11 18.70
N GLN A 104 -12.88 12.57 19.34
CA GLN A 104 -14.15 13.27 19.46
C GLN A 104 -13.99 14.41 20.46
N LYS A 105 -14.09 15.66 19.99
CA LYS A 105 -14.20 16.81 20.88
C LYS A 105 -15.58 16.76 21.53
N ARG A 106 -15.60 16.64 22.86
CA ARG A 106 -16.82 16.79 23.67
C ARG A 106 -17.23 18.24 23.74
#